data_AF-A0A0M0TDY7-F1
#
_entry.id   AF-A0A0M0TDY7-F1
#
_cell.length_a   1.000
_cell.length_b   1.000
_cell.length_c   1.000
_cell.angle_alpha   90.00
_cell.angle_beta   90.00
_cell.angle_gamma   90.00
#
_symmetry.space_group_name_H-M   'P 1'
#
loop_
_entity.id
_entity.type
_entity.pdbx_description
1 polymer ?
#
loop_
_entity_poly.entity_id
_entity_poly.type
_entity_poly.pdbx_seq_one_letter_code
_entity_poly.pdbx_strand_id
1 'polypeptide(L)'
;MADYDTNFSLEEWRPVTIEEFSNSYEISSLGRIRSLDRYVPEDIKTRKVQGCVLKTRLRKDGYLGINLSVNGTQSQLTVHRLIAMTFIENKDKHPCVNHKNGIKTDNRVCNLEWVTY
;
A
#
# COMPACT_ATOMS: atom_id res chain seq x y z
N MET A 1 -37.79 4.61 10.63
CA MET A 1 -37.15 5.80 11.23
C MET A 1 -35.69 5.73 10.83
N ALA A 2 -35.29 6.70 9.99
CA ALA A 2 -33.97 6.96 9.41
C ALA A 2 -32.90 5.85 9.47
N ASP A 3 -32.72 5.19 8.32
CA ASP A 3 -31.46 4.60 7.88
C ASP A 3 -30.38 5.68 7.84
N TYR A 4 -29.43 5.63 8.76
CA TYR A 4 -28.14 6.28 8.60
C TYR A 4 -27.08 5.30 9.11
N ASP A 5 -26.87 4.23 8.32
CA ASP A 5 -25.61 3.48 8.37
C ASP A 5 -24.51 4.41 7.87
N THR A 6 -24.11 5.30 8.77
CA THR A 6 -23.05 6.28 8.56
C THR A 6 -21.76 5.52 8.75
N ASN A 7 -21.45 4.64 7.80
CA ASN A 7 -20.15 4.03 7.71
C ASN A 7 -19.18 5.15 7.31
N PHE A 8 -18.79 5.94 8.32
CA PHE A 8 -17.71 6.91 8.23
C PHE A 8 -16.54 6.14 7.65
N SER A 9 -16.28 6.38 6.36
CA SER A 9 -15.16 5.80 5.65
C SER A 9 -13.90 6.50 6.16
N LEU A 10 -13.58 6.28 7.44
CA LEU A 10 -12.32 6.66 8.03
C LEU A 10 -11.25 5.92 7.23
N GLU A 11 -10.24 6.67 6.83
CA GLU A 11 -9.08 6.07 6.21
C GLU A 11 -8.39 5.17 7.23
N GLU A 12 -8.46 3.86 7.00
CA GLU A 12 -7.75 2.87 7.79
C GLU A 12 -6.32 2.79 7.30
N TRP A 13 -5.35 2.78 8.21
CA TRP A 13 -3.93 2.54 7.90
C TRP A 13 -3.51 1.20 8.49
N ARG A 14 -2.87 0.36 7.68
CA ARG A 14 -2.35 -0.95 8.10
C ARG A 14 -0.88 -1.09 7.72
N PRO A 15 -0.06 -1.79 8.53
CA PRO A 15 1.30 -2.16 8.15
C PRO A 15 1.33 -2.89 6.82
N VAL A 16 2.39 -2.67 6.03
CA VAL A 16 2.65 -3.48 4.83
C VAL A 16 2.80 -4.95 5.24
N THR A 17 2.16 -5.87 4.51
CA THR A 17 2.20 -7.32 4.82
C THR A 17 3.54 -8.00 4.54
N ILE A 18 4.43 -7.35 3.78
CA ILE A 18 5.80 -7.81 3.55
C ILE A 18 6.62 -7.54 4.82
N GLU A 19 7.12 -8.61 5.44
CA GLU A 19 7.72 -8.60 6.78
C GLU A 19 8.83 -7.56 6.93
N GLU A 20 9.74 -7.46 5.95
CA GLU A 20 10.88 -6.54 5.96
C GLU A 20 10.44 -5.05 5.95
N PHE A 21 9.23 -4.77 5.48
CA PHE A 21 8.68 -3.43 5.32
C PHE A 21 7.61 -3.08 6.37
N SER A 22 7.07 -4.08 7.07
CA SER A 22 5.95 -3.96 8.00
C SER A 22 6.15 -2.90 9.08
N ASN A 23 7.35 -2.80 9.65
CA ASN A 23 7.68 -1.85 10.71
C ASN A 23 8.08 -0.45 10.19
N SER A 24 8.16 -0.25 8.88
CA SER A 24 8.64 1.00 8.26
C SER A 24 7.61 1.67 7.38
N TYR A 25 6.57 0.96 6.96
CA TYR A 25 5.59 1.45 5.99
C TYR A 25 4.18 0.98 6.33
N GLU A 26 3.22 1.86 6.03
CA GLU A 26 1.80 1.56 6.13
C GLU A 26 1.08 1.95 4.85
N ILE A 27 -0.02 1.26 4.60
CA ILE A 27 -0.89 1.45 3.46
C ILE A 27 -2.27 1.84 3.97
N SER A 28 -2.92 2.76 3.27
CA SER A 28 -4.25 3.22 3.61
C SER A 28 -5.33 2.55 2.76
N SER A 29 -6.55 2.46 3.31
CA SER A 29 -7.74 1.98 2.59
C SER A 29 -8.10 2.83 1.36
N LEU A 30 -7.62 4.08 1.30
CA LEU A 30 -7.78 5.00 0.17
C LEU A 30 -6.65 4.88 -0.87
N GLY A 31 -5.74 3.92 -0.69
CA GLY A 31 -4.66 3.63 -1.64
C GLY A 31 -3.45 4.55 -1.52
N ARG A 32 -3.27 5.17 -0.35
CA ARG A 32 -2.04 5.93 -0.01
C ARG A 32 -1.03 5.01 0.67
N ILE A 33 0.24 5.37 0.57
CA ILE A 33 1.34 4.65 1.23
C ILE A 33 2.16 5.69 2.00
N ARG A 34 2.50 5.39 3.25
CA ARG A 34 3.35 6.26 4.07
C ARG A 34 4.50 5.49 4.67
N SER A 35 5.61 6.18 4.90
CA SER A 35 6.67 5.70 5.78
C SER A 35 6.38 6.12 7.22
N LEU A 36 6.87 5.32 8.16
CA LEU A 36 6.83 5.60 9.59
C LEU A 36 8.09 6.31 10.06
N ASP A 37 7.95 7.04 11.16
CA ASP A 37 9.08 7.54 11.94
C ASP A 37 9.96 6.36 12.35
N ARG A 38 11.25 6.43 12.05
CA ARG A 38 12.20 5.37 12.41
C ARG A 38 13.60 5.91 12.63
N TYR A 39 14.41 5.16 13.37
CA TYR A 39 15.84 5.43 13.52
C TYR A 39 16.60 4.50 12.60
N VAL A 40 17.43 5.07 11.74
CA VAL A 40 18.26 4.33 10.79
C VAL A 40 19.72 4.40 11.25
N PRO A 41 20.43 3.28 11.39
CA PRO A 41 21.86 3.30 11.68
C PRO A 41 22.64 3.86 10.47
N GLU A 42 23.54 4.80 10.74
CA GLU A 42 24.62 5.24 9.87
C GLU A 42 25.97 4.85 10.51
N ASP A 43 27.07 4.95 9.77
CA ASP A 43 28.38 4.43 10.16
C ASP A 43 28.82 4.81 11.59
N ILE A 44 28.48 6.01 12.05
CA ILE A 44 28.94 6.56 13.35
C ILE A 44 27.77 6.96 14.26
N LYS A 45 26.54 7.07 13.74
CA LYS A 45 25.39 7.63 14.47
C LYS A 45 24.06 7.02 14.03
N THR A 46 23.01 7.24 14.81
CA THR A 46 21.64 6.96 14.37
C THR A 46 20.98 8.24 13.86
N ARG A 47 20.33 8.15 12.71
CA ARG A 47 19.55 9.24 12.13
C ARG A 47 18.06 8.98 12.34
N LYS A 48 17.35 9.95 12.94
CA LYS A 48 15.88 9.94 12.94
C LYS A 48 15.38 10.29 11.54
N VAL A 49 14.56 9.43 10.98
CA VAL A 49 13.83 9.65 9.72
C VAL A 49 12.38 9.89 10.10
N GLN A 50 11.85 11.06 9.73
CA GLN A 50 10.44 11.35 9.89
C GLN A 50 9.64 10.64 8.79
N GLY A 51 8.57 9.99 9.18
CA GLY A 51 7.62 9.36 8.29
C GLY A 51 6.89 10.38 7.42
N CYS A 52 6.54 9.98 6.20
CA CYS A 52 5.81 10.83 5.27
C CYS A 52 4.98 9.99 4.29
N VAL A 53 3.92 10.58 3.74
CA VAL A 53 3.18 9.99 2.62
C VAL A 53 4.10 9.98 1.40
N LEU A 54 4.28 8.79 0.81
CA LEU A 54 5.21 8.57 -0.28
C LEU A 54 4.60 8.99 -1.61
N LYS A 55 5.45 9.52 -2.50
CA LYS A 55 5.07 9.77 -3.89
C LYS A 55 5.11 8.47 -4.68
N THR A 56 4.00 8.14 -5.31
CA THR A 56 3.92 7.06 -6.28
C THR A 56 4.25 7.59 -7.67
N ARG A 57 4.64 6.71 -8.58
CA ARG A 57 4.99 7.07 -9.96
C ARG A 57 4.13 6.31 -10.95
N LEU A 58 3.56 7.01 -11.92
CA LEU A 58 2.91 6.38 -13.06
C LEU A 58 3.95 5.66 -13.94
N ARG A 59 3.76 4.37 -14.13
CA ARG A 59 4.60 3.52 -14.98
C ARG A 59 4.06 3.51 -16.42
N LYS A 60 4.88 3.00 -17.35
CA LYS A 60 4.52 2.89 -18.78
C LYS A 60 3.31 1.97 -19.04
N ASP A 61 3.07 1.01 -18.15
CA ASP A 61 1.94 0.07 -18.19
C ASP A 61 0.61 0.66 -17.66
N GLY A 62 0.64 1.93 -17.22
CA GLY A 62 -0.49 2.67 -16.69
C GLY A 62 -0.74 2.46 -15.19
N TYR A 63 0.03 1.61 -14.52
CA TYR A 63 -0.11 1.38 -13.07
C TYR A 63 0.76 2.33 -12.26
N LEU A 64 0.30 2.70 -11.06
CA LEU A 64 1.14 3.38 -10.09
C LEU A 64 2.14 2.38 -9.47
N GLY A 65 3.42 2.76 -9.45
CA GLY A 65 4.51 2.03 -8.81
C GLY A 65 5.07 2.78 -7.61
N ILE A 66 5.69 2.02 -6.70
CA ILE A 66 6.37 2.52 -5.50
C ILE A 66 7.67 1.72 -5.28
N ASN A 67 8.68 2.40 -4.75
CA ASN A 67 9.92 1.78 -4.32
C ASN A 67 9.98 1.82 -2.79
N LEU A 68 10.04 0.65 -2.15
CA LEU A 68 10.23 0.53 -0.70
C LEU A 68 11.67 0.17 -0.39
N SER A 69 12.20 0.73 0.69
CA SER A 69 13.55 0.38 1.15
C SER A 69 13.71 0.45 2.66
N VAL A 70 14.34 -0.58 3.22
CA VAL A 70 14.72 -0.70 4.64
C VAL A 70 16.06 -1.42 4.70
N ASN A 71 17.04 -0.86 5.40
CA ASN A 71 18.33 -1.49 5.70
C ASN A 71 19.04 -2.14 4.50
N GLY A 72 19.03 -1.47 3.33
CA GLY A 72 19.66 -1.98 2.11
C GLY A 72 18.77 -2.91 1.27
N THR A 73 17.72 -3.48 1.85
CA THR A 73 16.68 -4.21 1.10
C THR A 73 15.83 -3.21 0.33
N GLN A 74 15.61 -3.49 -0.97
CA GLN A 74 14.83 -2.65 -1.87
C GLN A 74 13.83 -3.51 -2.64
N SER A 75 12.62 -3.00 -2.82
CA SER A 75 11.61 -3.65 -3.65
C SER A 75 10.84 -2.65 -4.49
N GLN A 76 10.62 -2.97 -5.76
CA GLN A 76 9.80 -2.20 -6.68
C GLN A 76 8.46 -2.92 -6.85
N LEU A 77 7.38 -2.27 -6.43
CA LEU A 77 6.04 -2.88 -6.37
C LEU A 77 5.03 -2.01 -7.11
N THR A 78 3.94 -2.61 -7.57
CA THR A 78 2.76 -1.86 -8.00
C THR A 78 1.86 -1.57 -6.80
N VAL A 79 1.28 -0.37 -6.79
CA VAL A 79 0.49 0.14 -5.66
C VAL A 79 -0.76 -0.71 -5.44
N HIS A 80 -1.51 -1.04 -6.51
CA HIS A 80 -2.70 -1.88 -6.42
C HIS A 80 -2.43 -3.27 -5.82
N ARG A 81 -1.35 -3.95 -6.23
CA ARG A 81 -1.00 -5.27 -5.67
C ARG A 81 -0.66 -5.16 -4.19
N LEU A 82 0.14 -4.17 -3.83
CA LEU A 82 0.55 -3.96 -2.45
C LEU A 82 -0.66 -3.69 -1.53
N ILE A 83 -1.63 -2.91 -1.99
CA ILE A 83 -2.88 -2.66 -1.27
C ILE A 83 -3.74 -3.92 -1.18
N ALA A 84 -3.95 -4.63 -2.30
CA ALA A 84 -4.74 -5.86 -2.30
C ALA A 84 -4.14 -6.93 -1.38
N MET A 85 -2.80 -7.09 -1.37
CA MET A 85 -2.10 -7.99 -0.45
C MET A 85 -2.24 -7.61 1.03
N THR A 86 -2.61 -6.37 1.33
CA THR A 86 -2.70 -5.87 2.72
C THR A 86 -4.13 -5.85 3.24
N PHE A 87 -5.11 -5.58 2.37
CA PHE A 87 -6.50 -5.39 2.77
C PHE A 87 -7.46 -6.48 2.30
N ILE A 88 -7.09 -7.24 1.27
CA ILE A 88 -7.99 -8.18 0.60
C ILE A 88 -7.41 -9.59 0.71
N GLU A 89 -8.08 -10.43 1.51
CA GLU A 89 -7.72 -11.83 1.64
C GLU A 89 -7.82 -12.54 0.29
N ASN A 90 -6.78 -13.29 -0.08
CA ASN A 90 -6.72 -14.05 -1.32
C ASN A 90 -6.85 -15.55 -1.05
N LYS A 91 -8.05 -15.98 -0.64
CA LYS A 91 -8.34 -17.39 -0.27
C LYS A 91 -8.04 -18.37 -1.40
N ASP A 92 -8.40 -17.98 -2.62
CA ASP A 92 -8.30 -18.82 -3.82
C ASP A 92 -6.95 -18.69 -4.55
N LYS A 93 -5.99 -17.97 -3.95
CA LYS A 93 -4.63 -17.76 -4.49
C LYS A 93 -4.62 -17.27 -5.94
N HIS A 94 -5.57 -16.40 -6.27
CA HIS A 94 -5.67 -15.77 -7.57
C HIS A 94 -4.40 -14.94 -7.90
N PRO A 95 -3.89 -14.99 -9.13
CA PRO A 95 -2.60 -14.41 -9.48
C PRO A 95 -2.64 -12.90 -9.76
N CYS A 96 -3.81 -12.39 -10.15
CA CYS A 96 -4.00 -11.04 -10.66
C CYS A 96 -4.87 -10.20 -9.73
N VAL A 97 -4.61 -8.89 -9.73
CA VAL A 97 -5.47 -7.90 -9.06
C VAL A 97 -6.10 -7.04 -10.13
N ASN A 98 -7.42 -6.93 -10.11
CA ASN A 98 -8.19 -6.14 -11.04
C ASN A 98 -8.65 -4.82 -10.41
N HIS A 99 -8.82 -3.79 -11.24
CA HIS A 99 -9.51 -2.55 -10.92
C HIS A 99 -10.93 -2.63 -11.46
N LYS A 100 -11.94 -2.70 -10.57
CA LYS A 100 -13.36 -2.90 -10.95
C LYS A 100 -13.87 -1.86 -11.93
N ASN A 101 -13.44 -0.61 -11.76
CA ASN A 101 -13.81 0.50 -12.65
C ASN A 101 -12.89 0.66 -13.89
N GLY A 102 -11.88 -0.19 -14.07
CA GLY A 102 -10.88 -0.10 -15.14
C GLY A 102 -9.86 1.03 -15.01
N ILE A 103 -9.94 1.87 -13.96
CA ILE A 103 -9.04 3.01 -13.74
C ILE A 103 -7.84 2.55 -12.91
N LYS A 104 -6.71 2.29 -13.58
CA LYS A 104 -5.47 1.76 -12.98
C LYS A 104 -4.82 2.64 -11.89
N THR A 105 -5.20 3.91 -11.82
CA THR A 105 -4.72 4.86 -10.81
C THR A 105 -5.63 4.95 -9.59
N ASP A 106 -6.86 4.42 -9.65
CA ASP A 106 -7.80 4.39 -8.53
C ASP A 106 -7.53 3.15 -7.67
N ASN A 107 -6.59 3.27 -6.74
CA ASN A 107 -6.16 2.16 -5.89
C ASN A 107 -6.92 2.06 -4.57
N ARG A 108 -8.11 2.63 -4.45
CA ARG A 108 -8.94 2.45 -3.24
C ARG A 108 -9.25 0.97 -3.06
N VAL A 109 -9.19 0.46 -1.83
CA VAL A 109 -9.41 -0.97 -1.53
C VAL A 109 -10.74 -1.48 -2.12
N CYS A 110 -11.80 -0.68 -2.01
CA CYS A 110 -13.12 -1.03 -2.53
C CYS A 110 -13.15 -1.27 -4.06
N ASN A 111 -12.21 -0.66 -4.80
CA ASN A 111 -12.08 -0.76 -6.25
C ASN A 111 -11.18 -1.93 -6.69
N LEU A 112 -10.54 -2.63 -5.77
CA LEU A 112 -9.63 -3.74 -6.07
C LEU A 112 -10.29 -5.08 -5.77
N GLU A 113 -9.87 -6.11 -6.51
CA GLU A 113 -10.27 -7.50 -6.30
C GLU A 113 -9.22 -8.46 -6.87
N TRP A 114 -9.15 -9.67 -6.32
CA TRP A 114 -8.30 -10.73 -6.86
C TRP A 114 -9.05 -11.49 -7.95
N VAL A 115 -8.40 -11.74 -9.09
CA VAL A 115 -9.00 -12.41 -10.26
C VAL A 115 -8.03 -13.38 -10.94
N THR A 116 -8.58 -14.25 -11.80
CA THR A 116 -7.82 -15.07 -12.76
C THR A 116 -7.56 -14.31 -14.07
N TYR A 117 -6.87 -14.95 -15.02
CA TYR A 117 -6.55 -14.40 -16.35
C TYR A 117 -7.77 -14.29 -17.26
#